data_AF-A0A7V9LTJ5-F1
#
_entry.id   AF-A0A7V9LTJ5-F1
#
_cell.length_a   1.000
_cell.length_b   1.000
_cell.length_c   1.000
_cell.angle_alpha   90.00
_cell.angle_beta   90.00
_cell.angle_gamma   90.00
#
_symmetry.space_group_name_H-M   'P 1'
#
loop_
_entity.id
_entity.type
_entity.pdbx_description
1 polymer ?
#
loop_
_entity_poly.entity_id
_entity_poly.type
_entity_poly.pdbx_seq_one_letter_code
_entity_poly.pdbx_strand_id
1 'polypeptide(L)' 'MTGNVYVNGTGSRANNSDDFATIGYTASGKKLWKRAYSGRFRGGHDAASDIAVDPATGHVFVTGSSQGADGS' A
#
# COMPACT_ATOMS: atom_id res chain seq x y z
N MET A 1 -3.45 -2.76 25.19
CA MET A 1 -3.52 -2.02 23.91
C MET A 1 -3.94 -3.00 22.84
N THR A 2 -5.20 -2.99 22.42
CA THR A 2 -5.72 -3.83 21.33
C THR A 2 -5.90 -2.96 20.11
N GLY A 3 -4.83 -2.76 19.35
CA GLY A 3 -4.86 -2.07 18.06
C GLY A 3 -4.43 -3.02 16.96
N ASN A 4 -5.14 -3.01 15.84
CA ASN A 4 -4.62 -3.62 14.62
C ASN A 4 -3.42 -2.79 14.13
N VAL A 5 -2.47 -3.46 13.47
CA VAL A 5 -1.30 -2.83 12.88
C VAL A 5 -1.49 -2.81 11.37
N TYR A 6 -1.28 -1.65 10.75
CA TYR A 6 -1.37 -1.49 9.31
C TYR A 6 -0.03 -1.01 8.79
N VAL A 7 0.53 -1.75 7.82
CA VAL A 7 1.83 -1.48 7.23
C VAL A 7 1.61 -1.10 5.77
N ASN A 8 2.10 0.06 5.38
CA ASN A 8 2.15 0.50 3.98
C ASN A 8 3.61 0.50 3.53
N GLY A 9 3.91 -0.10 2.39
CA GLY A 9 5.28 -0.22 1.91
C GLY A 9 5.39 -0.32 0.41
N THR A 10 6.44 0.28 -0.13
CA THR A 10 6.83 0.21 -1.55
C THR A 10 7.85 -0.91 -1.73
N GLY A 11 7.70 -1.71 -2.78
CA GLY A 11 8.62 -2.79 -3.14
C GLY A 11 8.98 -2.74 -4.62
N SER A 12 10.27 -2.79 -4.91
CA SER A 12 10.79 -2.82 -6.27
C SER A 12 10.64 -4.23 -6.87
N ARG A 13 10.06 -4.31 -8.06
CA ARG A 13 10.05 -5.54 -8.87
C ARG A 13 11.32 -5.66 -9.70
N ALA A 14 11.61 -6.88 -10.16
CA ALA A 14 12.80 -7.20 -10.97
C ALA A 14 12.91 -6.43 -12.31
N ASN A 15 11.86 -5.72 -12.73
CA ASN A 15 11.77 -4.93 -13.96
C ASN A 15 11.81 -3.40 -13.71
N ASN A 16 12.40 -2.95 -12.60
CA ASN A 16 12.48 -1.53 -12.22
C ASN A 16 11.12 -0.81 -12.13
N SER A 17 10.02 -1.55 -11.91
CA SER A 17 8.75 -0.96 -11.51
C SER A 17 8.59 -1.10 -10.02
N ASP A 18 8.18 -0.03 -9.35
CA ASP A 18 7.81 -0.09 -7.94
C ASP A 18 6.31 -0.32 -7.82
N ASP A 19 5.92 -1.30 -7.00
CA ASP A 19 4.54 -1.43 -6.53
C ASP A 19 4.51 -0.97 -5.07
N PHE A 20 3.33 -0.61 -4.56
CA PHE A 20 3.14 -0.55 -3.11
C PHE A 20 2.03 -1.49 -2.64
N ALA A 21 2.13 -1.93 -1.40
CA ALA A 21 1.14 -2.76 -0.78
C ALA A 21 0.85 -2.30 0.64
N THR A 22 -0.40 -2.48 1.04
CA THR A 22 -0.83 -2.33 2.42
C THR A 22 -1.21 -3.69 2.97
N ILE A 23 -0.74 -3.98 4.18
CA ILE A 23 -1.03 -5.22 4.90
C ILE A 23 -1.58 -4.86 6.27
N GLY A 24 -2.73 -5.44 6.61
CA GLY A 24 -3.31 -5.35 7.95
C GLY A 24 -2.97 -6.57 8.78
N TYR A 25 -2.67 -6.36 10.05
CA TYR A 25 -2.38 -7.39 11.06
C TYR A 25 -3.20 -7.16 12.32
N THR A 26 -3.50 -8.23 13.06
CA THR A 26 -3.97 -8.15 14.44
C THR A 26 -2.85 -7.62 15.35
N ALA A 27 -3.21 -7.20 16.56
CA ALA A 27 -2.23 -6.86 17.61
C ALA A 27 -1.24 -7.99 17.91
N SER A 28 -1.64 -9.25 17.70
CA SER A 28 -0.80 -10.44 17.86
C SER A 28 0.04 -10.80 16.64
N GLY A 29 0.04 -9.96 15.60
CA GLY A 29 0.82 -10.18 14.38
C GLY A 29 0.19 -11.15 13.37
N LYS A 30 -1.06 -11.57 13.56
CA LYS A 30 -1.77 -12.40 12.57
C LYS A 30 -2.21 -11.53 11.40
N LYS A 31 -1.85 -11.91 10.17
CA LYS A 31 -2.30 -11.22 8.95
C LYS A 31 -3.83 -11.25 8.84
N LEU A 32 -4.43 -10.08 8.71
CA LEU A 32 -5.85 -9.89 8.44
C LEU A 32 -6.12 -9.88 6.93
N TRP A 33 -5.40 -9.03 6.20
CA TRP A 33 -5.58 -8.84 4.76
C TRP A 33 -4.33 -8.25 4.11
N LYS A 34 -4.25 -8.33 2.78
CA LYS A 34 -3.26 -7.65 1.95
C LYS A 34 -3.96 -7.01 0.75
N ARG A 35 -3.61 -5.76 0.46
CA ARG A 35 -3.98 -5.05 -0.78
C ARG A 35 -2.69 -4.60 -1.46
N ALA A 36 -2.52 -4.98 -2.73
CA ALA A 36 -1.39 -4.56 -3.54
C ALA A 36 -1.89 -3.60 -4.62
N TYR A 37 -1.12 -2.57 -4.87
CA TYR A 37 -1.35 -1.53 -5.86
C TYR A 37 -0.17 -1.55 -6.81
N SER A 38 -0.45 -1.85 -8.07
CA SER A 38 0.54 -1.92 -9.14
C SER A 38 0.02 -1.16 -10.34
N GLY A 39 0.84 -0.26 -10.85
CA GLY A 39 0.66 0.49 -12.06
C GLY A 39 0.68 -0.45 -13.24
N ARG A 40 -0.01 -0.04 -14.31
CA ARG A 40 -0.13 -0.82 -15.55
C ARG A 40 1.15 -0.75 -16.40
N PHE A 41 2.12 0.08 -16.01
CA PHE A 41 3.27 0.44 -16.84
C PHE A 41 4.57 -0.15 -16.31
N ARG A 42 5.34 -0.75 -17.22
CA ARG A 42 6.69 -1.23 -16.93
C ARG A 42 7.61 -0.02 -16.79
N GLY A 43 8.31 0.09 -15.67
CA GLY A 43 9.17 1.23 -15.33
C GLY A 43 8.45 2.41 -14.68
N GLY A 44 7.15 2.31 -14.40
CA GLY A 44 6.46 3.26 -13.55
C GLY A 44 6.82 3.03 -12.08
N HIS A 45 7.05 4.12 -11.34
CA HIS A 45 7.25 4.08 -9.90
C HIS A 45 5.91 4.35 -9.20
N ASP A 46 5.38 3.35 -8.49
CA ASP A 46 4.29 3.56 -7.55
C ASP A 46 4.85 3.64 -6.13
N ALA A 47 4.42 4.66 -5.38
CA ALA A 47 4.89 4.86 -4.02
C ALA A 47 3.72 5.11 -3.07
N ALA A 48 3.73 4.38 -1.95
CA ALA A 48 2.92 4.66 -0.78
C ALA A 48 3.25 6.06 -0.22
N SER A 49 2.23 6.88 0.04
CA SER A 49 2.43 8.21 0.65
C SER A 49 1.92 8.29 2.08
N ASP A 50 0.71 7.79 2.36
CA ASP A 50 0.11 7.93 3.69
C ASP A 50 -0.93 6.84 3.98
N ILE A 51 -1.23 6.65 5.28
CA ILE A 51 -2.26 5.76 5.79
C ILE A 51 -3.00 6.38 6.97
N ALA A 52 -4.33 6.35 6.92
CA ALA A 52 -5.19 6.83 7.99
C ALA A 52 -6.22 5.76 8.39
N VAL A 53 -6.56 5.71 9.68
CA VAL A 53 -7.58 4.83 10.22
C VAL A 53 -8.65 5.68 10.87
N ASP A 54 -9.91 5.47 10.47
CA ASP A 54 -11.05 6.04 11.19
C ASP A 54 -11.25 5.25 12.50
N PRO A 55 -11.07 5.88 13.68
CA PRO A 55 -11.21 5.18 14.95
C PRO A 55 -12.66 4.78 15.27
N ALA A 56 -13.67 5.41 14.65
CA ALA A 56 -15.07 5.11 14.89
C ALA A 56 -15.55 3.88 14.11
N THR A 57 -15.09 3.71 12.87
CA THR A 57 -15.52 2.61 11.98
C THR A 57 -14.47 1.52 11.79
N GLY A 58 -13.20 1.80 12.06
CA GLY A 58 -12.08 0.92 11.76
C GLY A 58 -11.72 0.85 10.27
N HIS A 59 -12.27 1.75 9.44
CA HIS A 59 -11.93 1.84 8.03
C HIS A 59 -10.50 2.36 7.85
N VAL A 60 -9.80 1.77 6.87
CA VAL A 60 -8.41 2.07 6.57
C VAL A 60 -8.33 2.72 5.19
N PHE A 61 -7.83 3.94 5.16
CA PHE A 61 -7.63 4.74 3.95
C PHE A 61 -6.16 4.80 3.64
N VAL A 62 -5.80 4.55 2.38
CA VAL A 62 -4.41 4.52 1.91
C VAL A 62 -4.31 5.43 0.71
N THR A 63 -3.26 6.24 0.68
CA THR A 63 -2.92 7.07 -0.48
C THR A 63 -1.52 6.74 -0.98
N GLY A 64 -1.29 7.00 -2.25
CA GLY A 64 -0.03 6.79 -2.92
C GLY A 64 -0.05 7.45 -4.29
N SER A 65 1.12 7.53 -4.91
CA SER A 65 1.29 7.96 -6.29
C SER A 65 1.51 6.75 -7.19
N SER A 66 1.07 6.86 -8.44
CA SER A 66 1.34 5.88 -9.49
C SER A 66 1.73 6.63 -10.75
N GLN A 67 2.88 6.32 -11.33
CA GLN A 67 3.24 6.86 -12.64
C GLN A 67 2.49 6.09 -13.73
N GLY A 68 1.62 6.79 -14.44
CA GLY A 68 1.12 6.37 -15.75
C GLY A 68 2.21 6.55 -16.80
N ALA A 69 2.14 5.86 -17.95
CA ALA A 69 2.90 6.32 -19.10
C ALA A 69 2.31 7.64 -19.55
N ASP A 70 3.03 8.72 -19.27
CA ASP A 70 2.77 9.99 -19.89
C ASP A 70 3.02 9.79 -21.39
N GLY A 71 1.95 9.82 -22.19
CA GLY A 71 2.07 9.88 -23.63
C GLY A 71 2.74 11.20 -24.01
N SER A 72 3.98 11.12 -24.49
CA SER A 72 4.66 12.19 -25.23
C SER A 72 4.84 11.76 -26.67
#